data_AF-F8TS20-F1
#
_entry.id   AF-F8TS20-F1
#
_cell.length_a   1.000
_cell.length_b   1.000
_cell.length_c   1.000
_cell.angle_alpha   90.00
_cell.angle_beta   90.00
_cell.angle_gamma   90.00
#
_symmetry.space_group_name_H-M   'P 1'
#
loop_
_entity.id
_entity.type
_entity.pdbx_description
1 polymer ?
#
loop_
_entity_poly.entity_id
_entity_poly.type
_entity_poly.pdbx_seq_one_letter_code
_entity_poly.pdbx_strand_id
1 'polypeptide(L)'
;MRLVLSGYYGFYNVGDEAILQSIIKALHEEDPTLELVVLSNDPDYTRKMYGVEAVNRWDIRAIYKEIKKSNGLISGGGSLLQDKTSIKSILYYTGIMRIARFLKKPYYIYAQGIGPITKRQNRLLVKWQVSKAAYISVRDEDSFLYLKEMGIKKDIELVPDPVLACQPEGMKSDWLRKHSIQGKVIAVSVRYWDAKE
;
A
#
# COMPACT_ATOMS: atom_id res chain seq x y z
N MET A 1 14.60 -1.05 14.97
CA MET A 1 14.52 -0.06 13.85
C MET A 1 13.09 0.49 13.79
N ARG A 2 12.81 1.69 13.27
CA ARG A 2 11.43 2.23 13.15
C ARG A 2 11.10 2.63 11.72
N LEU A 3 10.00 2.14 11.17
CA LEU A 3 9.53 2.47 9.81
C LEU A 3 8.10 3.00 9.83
N VAL A 4 7.81 3.92 8.91
CA VAL A 4 6.44 4.41 8.67
C VAL A 4 5.88 3.74 7.43
N LEU A 5 4.68 3.20 7.50
CA LEU A 5 3.95 2.64 6.36
C LEU A 5 2.84 3.60 5.92
N SER A 6 2.84 3.97 4.64
CA SER A 6 1.76 4.73 4.02
C SER A 6 1.06 3.90 2.96
N GLY A 7 -0.27 3.85 3.02
CA GLY A 7 -1.12 3.20 2.04
C GLY A 7 -2.59 3.60 2.22
N TYR A 8 -3.49 2.89 1.54
CA TYR A 8 -4.94 3.11 1.68
C TYR A 8 -5.50 2.26 2.84
N TYR A 9 -5.04 2.56 4.06
CA TYR A 9 -5.32 1.74 5.25
C TYR A 9 -6.32 2.42 6.21
N GLY A 10 -7.10 1.60 6.92
CA GLY A 10 -8.16 2.06 7.83
C GLY A 10 -9.42 2.55 7.11
N PHE A 11 -9.61 2.13 5.85
CA PHE A 11 -10.82 2.37 5.07
C PHE A 11 -11.74 1.16 5.04
N TYR A 12 -11.39 0.08 5.76
CA TYR A 12 -12.15 -1.15 5.80
C TYR A 12 -12.24 -1.84 4.41
N ASN A 13 -11.28 -1.56 3.52
CA ASN A 13 -11.15 -2.24 2.24
C ASN A 13 -10.39 -3.55 2.46
N VAL A 14 -11.08 -4.67 2.41
CA VAL A 14 -10.51 -6.01 2.70
C VAL A 14 -9.25 -6.28 1.88
N GLY A 15 -9.17 -5.81 0.63
CA GLY A 15 -7.98 -5.98 -0.21
C GLY A 15 -6.77 -5.19 0.32
N ASP A 16 -6.94 -3.89 0.59
CA ASP A 16 -5.85 -3.04 1.11
C ASP A 16 -5.45 -3.42 2.55
N GLU A 17 -6.43 -3.84 3.36
CA GLU A 17 -6.21 -4.37 4.72
C GLU A 17 -5.44 -5.71 4.67
N ALA A 18 -5.68 -6.57 3.68
CA ALA A 18 -4.90 -7.79 3.46
C ALA A 18 -3.47 -7.48 2.99
N ILE A 19 -3.30 -6.46 2.12
CA ILE A 19 -1.96 -5.98 1.73
C ILE A 19 -1.21 -5.51 2.98
N LEU A 20 -1.84 -4.69 3.83
CA LEU A 20 -1.24 -4.22 5.07
C LEU A 20 -0.81 -5.37 5.99
N GLN A 21 -1.71 -6.32 6.25
CA GLN A 21 -1.44 -7.50 7.07
C GLN A 21 -0.21 -8.26 6.55
N SER A 22 -0.16 -8.48 5.24
CA SER A 22 0.91 -9.26 4.61
C SER A 22 2.26 -8.56 4.72
N ILE A 23 2.29 -7.23 4.54
CA ILE A 23 3.51 -6.43 4.71
C ILE A 23 3.98 -6.45 6.17
N ILE A 24 3.07 -6.24 7.13
CA ILE A 24 3.40 -6.27 8.57
C ILE A 24 3.98 -7.62 8.95
N LYS A 25 3.32 -8.71 8.54
CA LYS A 25 3.76 -10.07 8.81
C LYS A 25 5.16 -10.33 8.25
N ALA A 26 5.36 -10.08 6.95
CA ALA A 26 6.66 -10.29 6.32
C ALA A 26 7.79 -9.49 6.99
N LEU A 27 7.51 -8.23 7.35
CA LEU A 27 8.51 -7.39 8.02
C LEU A 27 8.84 -7.86 9.45
N HIS A 28 7.86 -8.34 10.21
CA HIS A 28 8.09 -8.89 11.55
C HIS A 28 8.70 -10.29 11.53
N GLU A 29 8.46 -11.09 10.48
CA GLU A 29 9.16 -12.36 10.28
C GLU A 29 10.66 -12.15 10.04
N GLU A 30 11.02 -11.09 9.31
CA GLU A 30 12.42 -10.71 9.07
C GLU A 30 13.08 -10.02 10.28
N ASP A 31 12.36 -9.11 10.96
CA ASP A 31 12.84 -8.44 12.19
C ASP A 31 11.69 -8.28 13.21
N PRO A 32 11.60 -9.18 14.20
CA PRO A 32 10.57 -9.10 15.25
C PRO A 32 10.67 -7.86 16.14
N THR A 33 11.79 -7.13 16.12
CA THR A 33 12.02 -5.92 16.92
C THR A 33 11.69 -4.63 16.16
N LEU A 34 11.23 -4.77 14.91
CA LEU A 34 10.88 -3.65 14.06
C LEU A 34 9.64 -2.92 14.59
N GLU A 35 9.78 -1.62 14.84
CA GLU A 35 8.65 -0.76 15.16
C GLU A 35 8.00 -0.25 13.88
N LEU A 36 6.75 -0.65 13.64
CA LEU A 36 5.95 -0.16 12.52
C LEU A 36 4.92 0.88 12.96
N VAL A 37 4.89 2.00 12.24
CA VAL A 37 3.85 3.04 12.39
C VAL A 37 3.05 3.14 11.10
N VAL A 38 1.76 2.85 11.16
CA VAL A 38 0.86 2.88 10.00
C VAL A 38 0.14 4.23 9.92
N LEU A 39 0.19 4.87 8.75
CA LEU A 39 -0.66 6.00 8.44
C LEU A 39 -2.06 5.48 8.07
N SER A 40 -3.01 5.61 9.00
CA SER A 40 -4.35 5.04 8.88
C SER A 40 -5.44 6.10 8.94
N ASN A 41 -6.55 5.87 8.23
CA ASN A 41 -7.76 6.68 8.37
C ASN A 41 -8.49 6.42 9.68
N ASP A 42 -8.40 5.19 10.20
CA ASP A 42 -8.90 4.80 11.53
C ASP A 42 -7.76 4.16 12.32
N PRO A 43 -6.96 4.98 13.04
CA PRO A 43 -5.82 4.48 13.79
C PRO A 43 -6.21 3.47 14.86
N ASP A 44 -7.34 3.67 15.55
CA ASP A 44 -7.74 2.81 16.65
C ASP A 44 -8.11 1.40 16.16
N TYR A 45 -8.85 1.33 15.04
CA TYR A 45 -9.07 0.08 14.32
C TYR A 45 -7.75 -0.59 13.92
N THR A 46 -6.84 0.16 13.29
CA THR A 46 -5.56 -0.39 12.81
C THR A 46 -4.70 -0.92 13.96
N ARG A 47 -4.59 -0.20 15.09
CA ARG A 47 -3.83 -0.70 16.26
C ARG A 47 -4.43 -1.98 16.80
N LYS A 48 -5.75 -2.03 16.93
CA LYS A 48 -6.47 -3.19 17.47
C LYS A 48 -6.35 -4.42 16.56
N MET A 49 -6.47 -4.22 15.25
CA MET A 49 -6.48 -5.32 14.29
C MET A 49 -5.08 -5.88 14.05
N TYR A 50 -4.06 -5.02 13.96
CA TYR A 50 -2.73 -5.41 13.49
C TYR A 50 -1.65 -5.42 14.57
N GLY A 51 -1.94 -4.91 15.78
CA GLY A 51 -0.98 -4.88 16.87
C GLY A 51 0.23 -3.95 16.63
N VAL A 52 0.09 -2.97 15.74
CA VAL A 52 1.13 -1.99 15.40
C VAL A 52 0.72 -0.58 15.85
N GLU A 53 1.68 0.34 15.92
CA GLU A 53 1.36 1.75 16.11
C GLU A 53 0.66 2.32 14.87
N ALA A 54 -0.27 3.24 15.08
CA ALA A 54 -0.96 3.92 13.99
C ALA A 54 -1.20 5.39 14.31
N VAL A 55 -1.18 6.23 13.27
CA VAL A 55 -1.47 7.66 13.38
C VAL A 55 -2.45 8.09 12.30
N ASN A 56 -3.23 9.13 12.59
CA ASN A 56 -4.21 9.64 11.63
C ASN A 56 -3.50 10.15 10.38
N ARG A 57 -3.81 9.54 9.25
CA ARG A 57 -3.23 9.82 7.94
C ARG A 57 -3.51 11.23 7.43
N TRP A 58 -4.47 11.94 8.01
CA TRP A 58 -4.83 13.33 7.69
C TRP A 58 -4.14 14.36 8.60
N ASP A 59 -3.59 13.92 9.73
CA ASP A 59 -2.82 14.79 10.62
C ASP A 59 -1.38 14.91 10.12
N ILE A 60 -1.15 15.92 9.28
CA ILE A 60 0.16 16.19 8.70
C ILE A 60 1.23 16.47 9.78
N ARG A 61 0.86 17.03 10.94
CA ARG A 61 1.82 17.30 12.02
C ARG A 61 2.25 15.99 12.68
N ALA A 62 1.30 15.08 12.94
CA ALA A 62 1.60 13.74 13.43
C ALA A 62 2.45 12.96 12.42
N ILE A 63 2.07 12.95 11.14
CA ILE A 63 2.84 12.30 10.07
C ILE A 63 4.28 12.83 10.03
N TYR A 64 4.46 14.16 10.04
CA TYR A 64 5.78 14.77 10.05
C TYR A 64 6.61 14.33 11.26
N LYS A 65 6.01 14.29 12.45
CA LYS A 65 6.67 13.86 13.69
C LYS A 65 7.11 12.40 13.62
N GLU A 66 6.26 11.52 13.11
CA GLU A 66 6.57 10.09 12.99
C GLU A 66 7.65 9.83 11.94
N ILE A 67 7.58 10.47 10.76
CA ILE A 67 8.63 10.36 9.73
C ILE A 67 9.95 10.94 10.24
N LYS A 68 9.94 12.03 11.02
CA LYS A 68 11.16 12.61 11.58
C LYS A 68 11.89 11.64 12.52
N LYS A 69 11.13 10.88 13.32
CA LYS A 69 11.64 9.87 14.26
C LYS A 69 11.99 8.54 13.61
N SER A 70 11.46 8.24 12.42
CA SER A 70 11.69 6.95 11.76
C SER A 70 13.04 6.86 11.04
N ASN A 71 13.41 5.65 10.64
CA ASN A 71 14.56 5.35 9.79
C ASN A 71 14.20 5.41 8.30
N GLY A 72 12.91 5.33 7.95
CA GLY A 72 12.45 5.38 6.57
C GLY A 72 10.92 5.35 6.46
N LEU A 73 10.46 5.45 5.21
CA LEU A 73 9.05 5.38 4.83
C LEU A 73 8.85 4.28 3.78
N ILE A 74 7.90 3.39 3.98
CA ILE A 74 7.43 2.46 2.94
C ILE A 74 6.10 3.00 2.41
N SER A 75 6.09 3.38 1.14
CA SER A 75 4.86 3.54 0.37
C SER A 75 4.43 2.14 -0.06
N GLY A 76 3.52 1.56 0.70
CA GLY A 76 3.05 0.18 0.51
C GLY A 76 2.29 -0.03 -0.80
N GLY A 77 1.93 -1.30 -1.00
CA GLY A 77 1.28 -1.79 -2.20
C GLY A 77 -0.13 -1.24 -2.43
N GLY A 78 -0.81 -1.80 -3.43
CA GLY A 78 -2.11 -1.31 -3.91
C GLY A 78 -1.96 -0.31 -5.05
N SER A 79 -3.09 0.16 -5.60
CA SER A 79 -3.10 1.11 -6.72
C SER A 79 -3.17 2.56 -6.23
N LEU A 80 -2.13 3.01 -5.52
CA LEU A 80 -2.14 4.32 -4.85
C LEU A 80 -1.85 5.49 -5.82
N LEU A 81 -1.07 5.25 -6.88
CA LEU A 81 -0.64 6.24 -7.86
C LEU A 81 -1.40 6.09 -9.18
N GLN A 82 -2.71 6.33 -9.12
CA GLN A 82 -3.59 6.40 -10.29
C GLN A 82 -4.49 7.64 -10.17
N ASP A 83 -4.91 8.22 -11.30
CA ASP A 83 -5.79 9.40 -11.31
C ASP A 83 -7.22 9.12 -11.79
N LYS A 84 -7.61 7.84 -11.93
CA LYS A 84 -8.99 7.45 -12.28
C LYS A 84 -10.03 7.84 -11.24
N THR A 85 -9.68 7.83 -9.95
CA THR A 85 -10.60 8.14 -8.84
C THR A 85 -10.44 9.56 -8.29
N SER A 86 -9.21 10.08 -8.16
CA SER A 86 -8.99 11.49 -7.75
C SER A 86 -7.53 11.93 -7.86
N ILE A 87 -7.30 13.16 -8.32
CA ILE A 87 -6.00 13.87 -8.25
C ILE A 87 -5.48 13.96 -6.81
N LYS A 88 -6.40 14.02 -5.82
CA LYS A 88 -6.07 14.16 -4.41
C LYS A 88 -5.21 13.00 -3.90
N SER A 89 -5.40 11.79 -4.44
CA SER A 89 -4.60 10.61 -4.08
C SER A 89 -3.12 10.82 -4.43
N ILE A 90 -2.84 11.21 -5.68
CA ILE A 90 -1.47 11.45 -6.14
C ILE A 90 -0.80 12.54 -5.30
N LEU A 91 -1.47 13.68 -5.09
CA LEU A 91 -0.92 14.78 -4.30
C LEU A 91 -0.63 14.37 -2.86
N TYR A 92 -1.51 13.57 -2.26
CA TYR A 92 -1.35 13.07 -0.91
C TYR A 92 -0.10 12.18 -0.78
N TYR A 93 0.00 11.10 -1.57
CA TYR A 93 1.11 10.14 -1.43
C TYR A 93 2.45 10.75 -1.85
N THR A 94 2.47 11.53 -2.94
CA THR A 94 3.68 12.27 -3.34
C THR A 94 4.07 13.34 -2.33
N GLY A 95 3.10 13.89 -1.58
CA GLY A 95 3.31 14.79 -0.45
C GLY A 95 4.00 14.09 0.73
N ILE A 96 3.56 12.89 1.10
CA ILE A 96 4.23 12.09 2.15
C ILE A 96 5.66 11.75 1.74
N MET A 97 5.87 11.28 0.50
CA MET A 97 7.22 11.02 -0.04
C MET A 97 8.09 12.29 0.02
N ARG A 98 7.49 13.45 -0.29
CA ARG A 98 8.17 14.75 -0.18
C ARG A 98 8.58 15.08 1.26
N ILE A 99 7.73 14.80 2.25
CA ILE A 99 8.04 14.99 3.67
C ILE A 99 9.23 14.13 4.07
N ALA A 100 9.22 12.84 3.74
CA ALA A 100 10.35 11.93 4.00
C ALA A 100 11.63 12.46 3.38
N ARG A 101 11.59 12.85 2.10
CA ARG A 101 12.75 13.41 1.40
C ARG A 101 13.24 14.72 2.00
N PHE A 102 12.35 15.62 2.41
CA PHE A 102 12.71 16.87 3.08
C PHE A 102 13.43 16.61 4.41
N LEU A 103 12.97 15.60 5.14
CA LEU A 103 13.59 15.11 6.38
C LEU A 103 14.82 14.22 6.16
N LYS A 104 15.28 14.08 4.90
CA LYS A 104 16.39 13.22 4.48
C LYS A 104 16.22 11.75 4.89
N LYS A 105 14.97 11.28 4.98
CA LYS A 105 14.63 9.88 5.22
C LYS A 105 14.51 9.16 3.87
N PRO A 106 15.12 7.95 3.72
CA PRO A 106 14.86 7.14 2.54
C PRO A 106 13.38 6.74 2.51
N TYR A 107 12.84 6.61 1.31
CA TYR A 107 11.53 6.01 1.12
C TYR A 107 11.57 4.97 0.01
N TYR A 108 10.74 3.95 0.18
CA TYR A 108 10.67 2.76 -0.65
C TYR A 108 9.28 2.70 -1.25
N ILE A 109 9.19 2.45 -2.56
CA ILE A 109 7.93 2.12 -3.22
C ILE A 109 7.90 0.61 -3.31
N TYR A 110 6.90 0.00 -2.66
CA TYR A 110 6.85 -1.46 -2.52
C TYR A 110 5.58 -2.03 -3.15
N ALA A 111 5.76 -2.95 -4.12
CA ALA A 111 4.72 -3.73 -4.78
C ALA A 111 3.49 -2.91 -5.20
N GLN A 112 3.73 -1.72 -5.76
CA GLN A 112 2.68 -0.75 -6.06
C GLN A 112 2.15 -0.93 -7.49
N GLY A 113 0.83 -0.82 -7.64
CA GLY A 113 0.20 -0.62 -8.95
C GLY A 113 0.25 0.86 -9.33
N ILE A 114 0.81 1.19 -10.50
CA ILE A 114 1.02 2.58 -10.93
C ILE A 114 0.44 2.80 -12.33
N GLY A 115 -0.46 3.79 -12.42
CA GLY A 115 -1.01 4.27 -13.68
C GLY A 115 -2.31 3.58 -14.15
N PRO A 116 -2.79 3.95 -15.35
CA PRO A 116 -2.32 5.11 -16.13
C PRO A 116 -2.69 6.43 -15.43
N ILE A 117 -1.80 7.42 -15.53
CA ILE A 117 -2.02 8.80 -15.08
C ILE A 117 -2.33 9.67 -16.30
N THR A 118 -3.57 10.13 -16.41
CA THR A 118 -4.07 10.95 -17.53
C THR A 118 -3.48 12.37 -17.55
N LYS A 119 -3.30 13.02 -16.39
CA LYS A 119 -2.85 14.41 -16.34
C LYS A 119 -1.33 14.54 -16.40
N ARG A 120 -0.83 15.31 -17.38
CA ARG A 120 0.61 15.55 -17.60
C ARG A 120 1.35 16.08 -16.36
N GLN A 121 0.74 16.99 -15.61
CA GLN A 121 1.32 17.56 -14.38
C GLN A 121 1.51 16.48 -13.29
N ASN A 122 0.51 15.61 -13.11
CA ASN A 122 0.58 14.49 -12.17
C ASN A 122 1.63 13.48 -12.60
N ARG A 123 1.71 13.18 -13.91
CA ARG A 123 2.74 12.30 -14.47
C ARG A 123 4.15 12.83 -14.18
N LEU A 124 4.38 14.13 -14.33
CA LEU A 124 5.66 14.75 -14.00
C LEU A 124 5.98 14.69 -12.50
N LEU A 125 4.99 14.96 -11.63
CA LEU A 125 5.16 14.90 -10.19
C LEU A 125 5.50 13.48 -9.71
N VAL A 126 4.75 12.48 -10.19
CA VAL A 126 5.00 11.06 -9.90
C VAL A 126 6.36 10.66 -10.44
N LYS A 127 6.69 10.98 -11.70
CA LYS A 127 8.00 10.69 -12.28
C LYS A 127 9.13 11.20 -11.37
N TRP A 128 9.01 12.44 -10.91
CA TRP A 128 10.02 13.05 -10.06
C TRP A 128 10.17 12.36 -8.72
N GLN A 129 9.06 12.03 -8.04
CA GLN A 129 9.12 11.35 -6.75
C GLN A 129 9.58 9.89 -6.89
N VAL A 130 9.07 9.15 -7.88
CA VAL A 130 9.52 7.77 -8.13
C VAL A 130 11.02 7.73 -8.41
N SER A 131 11.54 8.66 -9.23
CA SER A 131 12.98 8.76 -9.53
C SER A 131 13.87 9.02 -8.31
N LYS A 132 13.30 9.51 -7.20
CA LYS A 132 14.01 9.83 -5.96
C LYS A 132 13.85 8.76 -4.86
N ALA A 133 12.99 7.76 -5.07
CA ALA A 133 12.83 6.64 -4.14
C ALA A 133 14.15 5.87 -3.99
N ALA A 134 14.43 5.35 -2.79
CA ALA A 134 15.60 4.52 -2.54
C ALA A 134 15.49 3.15 -3.23
N TYR A 135 14.26 2.64 -3.34
CA TYR A 135 13.90 1.38 -3.97
C TYR A 135 12.53 1.51 -4.64
N ILE A 136 12.34 0.79 -5.74
CA ILE A 136 11.10 0.78 -6.50
C ILE A 136 10.77 -0.66 -6.85
N SER A 137 9.63 -1.14 -6.36
CA SER A 137 9.00 -2.35 -6.88
C SER A 137 7.54 -2.16 -7.23
N VAL A 138 7.11 -2.91 -8.23
CA VAL A 138 5.76 -2.92 -8.80
C VAL A 138 5.24 -4.34 -8.84
N ARG A 139 3.92 -4.50 -8.76
CA ARG A 139 3.28 -5.82 -8.64
C ARG A 139 2.84 -6.45 -9.96
N ASP A 140 2.84 -5.67 -11.04
CA ASP A 140 2.32 -6.07 -12.35
C ASP A 140 3.17 -5.46 -13.49
N GLU A 141 3.17 -6.16 -14.63
CA GLU A 141 3.94 -5.78 -15.81
C GLU A 141 3.47 -4.45 -16.41
N ASP A 142 2.17 -4.17 -16.35
CA ASP A 142 1.60 -2.91 -16.84
C ASP A 142 2.22 -1.71 -16.11
N SER A 143 2.32 -1.78 -14.78
CA SER A 143 2.96 -0.77 -13.94
C SER A 143 4.45 -0.63 -14.24
N PHE A 144 5.14 -1.76 -14.48
CA PHE A 144 6.56 -1.76 -14.86
C PHE A 144 6.78 -1.04 -16.18
N LEU A 145 6.05 -1.43 -17.23
CA LEU A 145 6.12 -0.83 -18.55
C LEU A 145 5.73 0.65 -18.50
N TYR A 146 4.71 0.99 -17.72
CA TYR A 146 4.27 2.37 -17.54
C TYR A 146 5.38 3.24 -16.92
N LEU A 147 6.06 2.77 -15.88
CA LEU A 147 7.20 3.50 -15.30
C LEU A 147 8.38 3.63 -16.28
N LYS A 148 8.66 2.60 -17.10
CA LYS A 148 9.68 2.67 -18.15
C LYS A 148 9.31 3.70 -19.22
N GLU A 149 8.07 3.73 -19.67
CA GLU A 149 7.55 4.72 -20.62
C GLU A 149 7.53 6.14 -20.03
N MET A 150 7.34 6.27 -18.71
CA MET A 150 7.54 7.52 -17.98
C MET A 150 9.00 7.99 -17.98
N GLY A 151 9.95 7.13 -18.34
CA GLY A 151 11.38 7.41 -18.39
C GLY A 151 12.04 7.37 -17.02
N ILE A 152 11.59 6.48 -16.14
CA ILE A 152 12.29 6.15 -14.89
C ILE A 152 13.54 5.35 -15.25
N LYS A 153 14.71 5.88 -14.85
CA LYS A 153 16.02 5.28 -15.15
C LYS A 153 16.54 4.34 -14.05
N LYS A 154 15.97 4.42 -12.84
CA LYS A 154 16.34 3.53 -11.74
C LYS A 154 15.89 2.10 -12.04
N ASP A 155 16.51 1.15 -11.36
CA ASP A 155 16.05 -0.22 -11.35
C ASP A 155 14.67 -0.29 -10.72
N ILE A 156 13.79 -1.05 -11.37
CA ILE A 156 12.41 -1.30 -10.97
C ILE A 156 12.32 -2.80 -10.87
N GLU A 157 11.96 -3.30 -9.70
CA GLU A 157 11.79 -4.72 -9.48
C GLU A 157 10.33 -5.12 -9.68
N LEU A 158 10.09 -6.18 -10.44
CA LEU A 158 8.77 -6.78 -10.56
C LEU A 158 8.66 -7.84 -9.47
N VAL A 159 7.70 -7.68 -8.56
CA VAL A 159 7.48 -8.57 -7.42
C VAL A 159 6.03 -9.05 -7.39
N PRO A 160 5.70 -10.18 -6.74
CA PRO A 160 4.30 -10.56 -6.54
C PRO A 160 3.55 -9.54 -5.68
N ASP A 161 2.21 -9.51 -5.79
CA ASP A 161 1.39 -8.75 -4.84
C ASP A 161 1.61 -9.28 -3.41
N PRO A 162 1.80 -8.42 -2.38
CA PRO A 162 2.10 -8.87 -1.03
C PRO A 162 1.04 -9.81 -0.46
N VAL A 163 -0.23 -9.70 -0.89
CA VAL A 163 -1.32 -10.58 -0.44
C VAL A 163 -1.06 -12.04 -0.79
N LEU A 164 -0.27 -12.34 -1.82
CA LEU A 164 0.07 -13.72 -2.18
C LEU A 164 0.95 -14.41 -1.13
N ALA A 165 1.66 -13.63 -0.30
CA ALA A 165 2.37 -14.16 0.86
C ALA A 165 1.46 -14.39 2.08
N CYS A 166 0.20 -13.92 2.02
CA CYS A 166 -0.76 -14.11 3.11
C CYS A 166 -1.13 -15.59 3.21
N GLN A 167 -0.69 -16.24 4.29
CA GLN A 167 -1.11 -17.60 4.60
C GLN A 167 -2.43 -17.56 5.38
N PRO A 168 -3.42 -18.42 5.03
CA PRO A 168 -4.63 -18.55 5.81
C PRO A 168 -4.31 -19.21 7.16
N GLU A 169 -4.02 -18.41 8.17
CA GLU A 169 -3.80 -18.91 9.52
C GLU A 169 -5.14 -19.25 10.19
N GLY A 170 -5.36 -20.53 10.46
CA GLY A 170 -6.26 -21.02 11.50
C GLY A 170 -7.78 -20.81 11.31
N MET A 171 -8.23 -19.94 10.41
CA MET A 171 -9.66 -19.67 10.22
C MET A 171 -10.31 -20.69 9.28
N LYS A 172 -10.62 -21.86 9.83
CA LYS A 172 -11.58 -22.77 9.21
C LYS A 172 -12.99 -22.26 9.53
N SER A 173 -13.68 -21.80 8.50
CA SER A 173 -15.09 -21.43 8.63
C SER A 173 -15.94 -22.70 8.61
N ASP A 174 -16.76 -22.88 9.65
CA ASP A 174 -17.77 -23.93 9.69
C ASP A 174 -19.00 -23.62 8.82
N TRP A 175 -18.97 -22.53 8.04
CA TRP A 175 -20.11 -22.05 7.26
C TRP A 175 -20.65 -23.09 6.27
N LEU A 176 -19.78 -23.84 5.59
CA LEU A 176 -20.20 -24.92 4.68
C LEU A 176 -20.93 -26.03 5.43
N ARG A 177 -20.41 -26.42 6.61
CA ARG A 177 -21.03 -27.42 7.48
C ARG A 177 -22.39 -26.94 8.00
N LYS A 178 -22.50 -25.66 8.39
CA LYS A 178 -23.75 -25.07 8.88
C LYS A 178 -24.86 -25.03 7.83
N HIS A 179 -24.51 -24.94 6.54
CA HIS A 179 -25.48 -24.91 5.45
C HIS A 179 -25.62 -26.27 4.73
N SER A 180 -25.05 -27.35 5.32
CA SER A 180 -25.10 -28.70 4.75
C SER A 180 -24.60 -28.78 3.30
N ILE A 181 -23.68 -27.90 2.90
CA ILE A 181 -23.12 -27.87 1.54
C ILE A 181 -22.06 -28.95 1.43
N GLN A 182 -22.27 -29.89 0.51
CA GLN A 182 -21.36 -31.00 0.23
C GLN A 182 -20.90 -30.95 -1.23
N GLY A 183 -19.74 -31.53 -1.53
CA GLY A 183 -19.19 -31.61 -2.89
C GLY A 183 -18.41 -30.36 -3.32
N LYS A 184 -18.24 -30.20 -4.65
CA LYS A 184 -17.50 -29.08 -5.23
C LYS A 184 -18.32 -27.80 -5.12
N VAL A 185 -17.71 -26.75 -4.55
CA VAL A 185 -18.36 -25.45 -4.35
C VAL A 185 -17.74 -24.43 -5.30
N ILE A 186 -18.59 -23.65 -5.97
CA ILE A 186 -18.19 -22.45 -6.71
C ILE A 186 -18.69 -21.25 -5.91
N ALA A 187 -17.77 -20.38 -5.49
CA ALA A 187 -18.10 -19.10 -4.88
C ALA A 187 -17.91 -17.99 -5.92
N VAL A 188 -18.89 -17.11 -6.07
CA VAL A 188 -18.84 -15.98 -6.99
C VAL A 188 -18.93 -14.69 -6.18
N SER A 189 -17.88 -13.87 -6.23
CA SER A 189 -17.87 -12.53 -5.64
C SER A 189 -17.92 -11.49 -6.75
N VAL A 190 -19.11 -10.97 -7.01
CA VAL A 190 -19.30 -9.93 -8.03
C VAL A 190 -19.02 -8.55 -7.44
N ARG A 191 -18.29 -7.73 -8.19
CA ARG A 191 -18.17 -6.29 -7.92
C ARG A 191 -19.13 -5.56 -8.83
N TYR A 192 -19.93 -4.65 -8.28
CA TYR A 192 -20.70 -3.74 -9.10
C TYR A 192 -19.73 -2.80 -9.83
N TRP A 193 -19.72 -2.88 -11.15
CA TRP A 193 -19.07 -1.90 -12.02
C TRP A 193 -20.19 -1.10 -12.66
N ASP A 194 -20.12 0.23 -12.59
CA ASP A 194 -21.02 1.11 -13.36
C ASP A 194 -20.74 0.93 -14.86
N ALA A 195 -21.12 -0.22 -15.41
CA ALA A 195 -21.21 -0.42 -16.84
C ALA A 195 -22.38 0.44 -17.28
N LYS A 196 -22.07 1.56 -17.96
CA LYS A 196 -23.10 2.27 -18.72
C LYS A 196 -23.67 1.28 -19.73
N GLU A 197 -24.97 1.04 -19.64
CA GLU A 197 -25.76 0.36 -20.67
C GLU A 197 -25.59 1.03 -22.04
#